data_AF-A0AAX2EHH0-F1
#
_entry.id   AF-A0AAX2EHH0-F1
#
_cell.length_a   1.000
_cell.length_b   1.000
_cell.length_c   1.000
_cell.angle_alpha   90.00
_cell.angle_beta   90.00
_cell.angle_gamma   90.00
#
_symmetry.space_group_name_H-M   'P 1'
#
loop_
_entity.id
_entity.type
_entity.pdbx_description
1 polymer ?
#
loop_
_entity_poly.entity_id
_entity_poly.type
_entity_poly.pdbx_seq_one_letter_code
_entity_poly.pdbx_strand_id
1 'polypeptide(L)'
;MQKINMYVEEQFADLPETEQIVNLKEEIKDSMEEKAADFMLDGKSEEDAVNKAIVDFGNLAEIKREFQLEHAPQKSTVRNKKQKEDMSTLNLGFSICGSLLIIGLLVFVNMYYTPDEIWFVFPTFAILWWPVSMAFVWMKARKRKVMQR
;
A
#
# COMPACT_ATOMS: atom_id res chain seq x y z
N MET A 1 27.86 5.51 -8.85
CA MET A 1 26.81 4.59 -9.38
C MET A 1 27.02 3.09 -9.08
N GLN A 2 28.25 2.59 -8.89
CA GLN A 2 28.50 1.14 -8.70
C GLN A 2 27.69 0.46 -7.57
N LYS A 3 27.37 1.18 -6.49
CA LYS A 3 26.55 0.66 -5.38
C LYS A 3 25.12 0.29 -5.82
N ILE A 4 24.54 1.02 -6.78
CA ILE A 4 23.20 0.72 -7.33
C ILE A 4 23.25 -0.62 -8.07
N ASN A 5 24.23 -0.80 -8.96
CA ASN A 5 24.41 -2.04 -9.71
C ASN A 5 24.55 -3.25 -8.79
N MET A 6 25.39 -3.15 -7.76
CA MET A 6 25.59 -4.23 -6.79
C MET A 6 24.29 -4.57 -6.05
N TYR A 7 23.51 -3.56 -5.66
CA TYR A 7 22.24 -3.76 -4.99
C TYR A 7 21.21 -4.44 -5.90
N VAL A 8 21.06 -3.98 -7.14
CA VAL A 8 20.14 -4.58 -8.12
C VAL A 8 20.55 -6.03 -8.40
N GLU A 9 21.83 -6.31 -8.63
CA GLU A 9 22.30 -7.69 -8.88
C GLU A 9 22.05 -8.61 -7.68
N GLU A 10 22.27 -8.14 -6.45
CA GLU A 10 22.00 -8.90 -5.23
C GLU A 10 20.51 -9.26 -5.10
N GLN A 11 19.60 -8.32 -5.36
CA GLN A 11 18.16 -8.57 -5.25
C GLN A 11 17.62 -9.53 -6.32
N PHE A 12 18.28 -9.59 -7.47
CA PHE A 12 17.90 -10.43 -8.61
C PHE A 12 18.74 -11.71 -8.72
N ALA A 13 19.64 -12.00 -7.78
CA ALA A 13 20.54 -13.16 -7.81
C ALA A 13 19.83 -14.53 -7.88
N ASP A 14 18.63 -14.66 -7.28
CA ASP A 14 17.88 -15.93 -7.28
C ASP A 14 17.09 -16.20 -8.57
N LEU A 15 17.14 -15.28 -9.54
CA LEU A 15 16.35 -15.36 -10.75
C LEU A 15 17.15 -15.92 -11.93
N PRO A 16 16.50 -16.67 -12.85
CA PRO A 16 17.15 -17.07 -14.09
C PRO A 16 17.45 -15.84 -14.94
N GLU A 17 18.61 -15.83 -15.59
CA GLU A 17 19.00 -14.77 -16.53
C GLU A 17 18.23 -14.95 -17.86
N THR A 18 17.00 -14.45 -17.88
CA THR A 18 16.20 -14.36 -19.11
C THR A 18 16.29 -12.95 -19.68
N GLU A 19 16.09 -12.80 -20.99
CA GLU A 19 16.13 -11.49 -21.68
C GLU A 19 15.24 -10.44 -21.00
N GLN A 20 14.06 -10.83 -20.54
CA GLN A 20 13.13 -9.93 -19.87
C GLN A 20 13.62 -9.50 -18.48
N ILE A 21 14.28 -10.38 -17.74
CA ILE A 21 14.85 -10.07 -16.42
C ILE A 21 16.06 -9.15 -16.58
N VAL A 22 16.86 -9.34 -17.63
CA VAL A 22 17.97 -8.44 -17.97
C VAL A 22 17.44 -7.04 -18.29
N ASN A 23 16.39 -6.93 -19.14
CA ASN A 23 15.78 -5.63 -19.44
C ASN A 23 15.21 -4.97 -18.19
N LEU A 24 14.52 -5.73 -17.32
CA LEU A 24 13.98 -5.20 -16.07
C LEU A 24 15.07 -4.68 -15.13
N LYS A 25 16.21 -5.39 -15.03
CA LYS A 25 17.36 -4.94 -14.22
C LYS A 25 17.89 -3.59 -14.72
N GLU A 26 18.05 -3.43 -16.04
CA GLU A 26 18.51 -2.18 -16.63
C GLU A 26 17.50 -1.04 -16.41
N GLU A 27 16.20 -1.27 -16.59
CA GLU A 27 15.17 -0.25 -16.32
C GLU A 27 15.18 0.23 -14.86
N ILE A 28 15.30 -0.69 -13.92
CA ILE A 28 15.38 -0.38 -12.48
C ILE A 28 16.64 0.42 -12.18
N LYS A 29 17.77 -0.01 -12.73
CA LYS A 29 19.05 0.64 -12.55
C LYS A 29 19.04 2.07 -13.10
N ASP A 30 18.55 2.26 -14.32
CA ASP A 30 18.43 3.59 -14.95
C ASP A 30 17.54 4.52 -14.11
N SER A 31 16.39 4.03 -13.64
CA SER A 31 15.51 4.80 -12.77
C SER A 31 16.15 5.18 -11.43
N MET A 32 16.92 4.26 -10.82
CA MET A 32 17.64 4.53 -9.59
C MET A 32 18.80 5.51 -9.81
N GLU A 33 19.51 5.43 -10.94
CA GLU A 33 20.59 6.34 -11.30
C GLU A 33 20.07 7.75 -11.56
N GLU A 34 18.93 7.89 -12.25
CA GLU A 34 18.24 9.18 -12.45
C GLU A 34 17.88 9.82 -11.10
N LYS A 35 17.25 9.04 -10.20
CA LYS A 35 16.86 9.52 -8.88
C LYS A 35 18.05 9.88 -7.99
N ALA A 36 19.16 9.14 -8.11
CA ALA A 36 20.42 9.49 -7.45
C ALA A 36 21.02 10.78 -8.03
N ALA A 37 20.94 10.98 -9.35
CA ALA A 37 21.40 12.21 -10.00
C ALA A 37 20.61 13.43 -9.52
N ASP A 38 19.30 13.32 -9.36
CA ASP A 38 18.47 14.39 -8.78
C ASP A 38 18.95 14.79 -7.38
N PHE A 39 19.28 13.81 -6.54
CA PHE A 39 19.82 14.09 -5.21
C PHE A 39 21.22 14.70 -5.22
N MET A 40 22.03 14.41 -6.24
CA MET A 40 23.32 15.10 -6.42
C MET A 40 23.11 16.56 -6.85
N LEU A 41 22.09 16.85 -7.67
CA LEU A 41 21.71 18.23 -8.03
C LEU A 41 21.22 19.04 -6.82
N ASP A 42 20.55 18.38 -5.87
CA ASP A 42 20.19 18.95 -4.56
C ASP A 42 21.40 19.23 -3.64
N GLY A 43 22.63 19.00 -4.12
CA GLY A 43 23.87 19.28 -3.41
C GLY A 43 24.30 18.18 -2.45
N LYS A 44 23.76 16.96 -2.56
CA LYS A 44 24.21 15.81 -1.76
C LYS A 44 25.44 15.14 -2.37
N SER A 45 26.22 14.49 -1.52
CA SER A 45 27.32 13.64 -1.97
C SER A 45 26.78 12.45 -2.77
N GLU A 46 27.58 11.92 -3.70
CA GLU A 46 27.20 10.75 -4.51
C GLU A 46 26.80 9.56 -3.63
N GLU A 47 27.50 9.36 -2.51
CA GLU A 47 27.21 8.25 -1.61
C GLU A 47 25.88 8.41 -0.87
N ASP A 48 25.57 9.62 -0.40
CA ASP A 48 24.31 9.93 0.27
C ASP A 48 23.12 9.91 -0.69
N ALA A 49 23.34 10.39 -1.92
CA ALA A 49 22.36 10.35 -3.00
C ALA A 49 21.99 8.90 -3.35
N VAL A 50 22.97 8.01 -3.49
CA VAL A 50 22.74 6.59 -3.75
C VAL A 50 22.04 5.91 -2.58
N ASN A 51 22.48 6.14 -1.33
CA ASN A 51 21.82 5.56 -0.16
C ASN A 51 20.36 6.01 -0.06
N LYS A 52 20.08 7.29 -0.34
CA LYS A 52 18.70 7.81 -0.36
C LYS A 52 17.89 7.21 -1.50
N ALA A 53 18.46 7.08 -2.70
CA ALA A 53 17.79 6.43 -3.83
C ALA A 53 17.40 4.98 -3.49
N ILE A 54 18.28 4.20 -2.84
CA ILE A 54 17.98 2.83 -2.38
C ILE A 54 16.80 2.84 -1.39
N VAL A 55 16.82 3.73 -0.39
CA VAL A 55 15.74 3.84 0.60
C VAL A 55 14.41 4.25 -0.04
N ASP A 56 14.44 5.24 -0.93
CA ASP A 56 13.25 5.78 -1.61
C ASP A 56 12.71 4.84 -2.71
N PHE A 57 13.52 3.95 -3.26
CA PHE A 57 13.08 2.90 -4.18
C PHE A 57 12.40 1.75 -3.44
N GLY A 58 12.86 1.46 -2.21
CA GLY A 58 12.22 0.50 -1.33
C GLY A 58 12.52 -0.96 -1.71
N ASN A 59 11.50 -1.82 -1.64
CA ASN A 59 11.71 -3.27 -1.70
C ASN A 59 11.63 -3.82 -3.15
N LEU A 60 12.79 -4.03 -3.78
CA LEU A 60 12.90 -4.68 -5.09
C LEU A 60 12.29 -6.09 -5.14
N ALA A 61 12.15 -6.77 -3.99
CA ALA A 61 11.48 -8.07 -3.94
C ALA A 61 9.98 -8.00 -4.28
N GLU A 62 9.34 -6.84 -4.07
CA GLU A 62 7.93 -6.64 -4.45
C GLU A 62 7.78 -6.58 -5.98
N ILE A 63 8.66 -5.83 -6.65
CA ILE A 63 8.72 -5.73 -8.11
C ILE A 63 9.07 -7.09 -8.74
N LYS A 64 10.05 -7.80 -8.18
CA LYS A 64 10.39 -9.18 -8.58
C LYS A 64 9.19 -10.12 -8.52
N ARG A 65 8.39 -10.02 -7.45
CA ARG A 65 7.19 -10.84 -7.29
C ARG A 65 6.11 -10.46 -8.30
N GLU A 66 5.85 -9.18 -8.51
CA GLU A 66 4.89 -8.72 -9.52
C GLU A 66 5.28 -9.20 -10.92
N PHE A 67 6.55 -9.04 -11.30
CA PHE A 67 7.08 -9.50 -12.58
C PHE A 67 6.97 -11.03 -12.77
N GLN A 68 7.30 -11.81 -11.74
CA GLN A 68 7.13 -13.27 -11.74
C GLN A 68 5.66 -13.69 -11.92
N LEU A 69 4.71 -12.91 -11.38
CA LEU A 69 3.28 -13.20 -11.49
C LEU A 69 2.76 -12.90 -12.90
N GLU A 70 3.33 -11.91 -13.59
CA GLU A 70 2.94 -11.53 -14.95
C GLU A 70 3.50 -12.49 -16.02
N HIS A 71 4.71 -13.02 -15.81
CA HIS A 71 5.44 -13.82 -16.81
C HIS A 71 5.46 -15.33 -16.56
N ALA A 72 4.89 -15.82 -15.46
CA ALA A 72 4.75 -17.26 -15.26
C ALA A 72 3.68 -17.84 -16.22
N PRO A 73 3.99 -18.89 -17.01
CA PRO A 73 2.97 -19.57 -17.80
C PRO A 73 1.93 -20.15 -16.83
N GLN A 74 0.69 -19.68 -17.03
CA GLN A 74 -0.50 -19.93 -16.22
C GLN A 74 -0.60 -21.38 -15.69
N LYS A 75 -0.12 -21.59 -14.46
CA LYS A 75 -0.63 -22.64 -13.57
C LYS A 75 -1.38 -21.96 -12.44
N SER A 76 -2.69 -21.90 -12.61
CA SER A 76 -3.62 -21.67 -11.51
C SER A 76 -3.34 -22.67 -10.39
N THR A 77 -3.06 -22.13 -9.19
CA THR A 77 -3.40 -22.60 -7.84
C THR A 77 -2.22 -22.47 -6.88
N VAL A 78 -2.11 -21.33 -6.19
CA VAL A 78 -1.99 -21.31 -4.72
C VAL A 78 -2.62 -20.01 -4.21
N ARG A 79 -3.86 -20.14 -3.71
CA ARG A 79 -4.49 -19.14 -2.84
C ARG A 79 -3.81 -19.23 -1.46
N ASN A 80 -2.65 -18.61 -1.30
CA ASN A 80 -2.04 -18.31 0.00
C ASN A 80 -2.10 -16.78 0.16
N LYS A 81 -3.12 -16.22 0.81
CA LYS A 81 -3.28 -16.22 2.28
C LYS A 81 -2.00 -15.79 3.01
N LYS A 82 -1.37 -14.68 2.60
CA LYS A 82 -0.44 -13.91 3.46
C LYS A 82 -0.19 -12.48 2.93
N GLN A 83 -1.25 -11.75 2.62
CA GLN A 83 -1.17 -10.30 2.33
C GLN A 83 -2.47 -9.61 2.79
N LYS A 84 -2.83 -9.88 4.05
CA LYS A 84 -3.85 -9.12 4.79
C LYS A 84 -3.50 -9.01 6.28
N GLU A 85 -2.21 -9.08 6.58
CA GLU A 85 -1.70 -9.07 7.96
C GLU A 85 -0.61 -8.00 8.15
N ASP A 86 -0.62 -6.86 7.43
CA ASP A 86 0.08 -5.64 7.93
C ASP A 86 -0.26 -4.32 7.20
N MET A 87 -1.51 -4.14 6.76
CA MET A 87 -1.99 -2.80 6.37
C MET A 87 -3.49 -2.59 6.67
N SER A 88 -4.03 -3.33 7.65
CA SER A 88 -5.43 -3.17 8.08
C SER A 88 -5.59 -2.98 9.58
N THR A 89 -4.56 -3.27 10.38
CA THR A 89 -4.51 -3.04 11.82
C THR A 89 -4.17 -1.58 12.17
N LEU A 90 -3.40 -0.88 11.35
CA LEU A 90 -3.23 0.58 11.47
C LEU A 90 -4.49 1.36 11.04
N ASN A 91 -5.21 0.85 10.04
CA ASN A 91 -6.38 1.53 9.45
C ASN A 91 -7.68 1.36 10.24
N LEU A 92 -7.84 0.29 11.01
CA LEU A 92 -9.04 0.06 11.83
C LEU A 92 -9.12 1.06 13.00
N GLY A 93 -8.02 1.27 13.72
CA GLY A 93 -7.95 2.25 14.81
C GLY A 93 -8.12 3.68 14.29
N PHE A 94 -7.45 4.02 13.18
CA PHE A 94 -7.59 5.32 12.53
C PHE A 94 -9.01 5.57 12.02
N SER A 95 -9.68 4.57 11.45
CA SER A 95 -11.07 4.69 10.99
C SER A 95 -12.06 4.85 12.15
N ILE A 96 -11.85 4.15 13.28
CA ILE A 96 -12.66 4.32 14.50
C ILE A 96 -12.44 5.71 15.10
N CYS A 97 -11.19 6.13 15.29
CA CYS A 97 -10.85 7.47 15.81
C CYS A 97 -11.36 8.58 14.88
N GLY A 98 -11.21 8.42 13.56
CA GLY A 98 -11.72 9.36 12.57
C GLY A 98 -13.24 9.46 12.61
N SER A 99 -13.95 8.34 12.72
CA SER A 99 -15.41 8.35 12.86
C SER A 99 -15.86 9.03 14.16
N LEU A 100 -15.17 8.81 15.29
CA LEU A 100 -15.46 9.46 16.57
C LEU A 100 -15.22 10.97 16.52
N LEU A 101 -14.12 11.41 15.89
CA LEU A 101 -13.82 12.84 15.69
C LEU A 101 -14.86 13.50 14.79
N ILE A 102 -15.24 12.84 13.69
CA ILE A 102 -16.27 13.34 12.77
C ILE A 102 -17.61 13.47 13.49
N ILE A 103 -18.05 12.45 14.25
CA ILE A 103 -19.29 12.48 15.03
C ILE A 103 -19.26 13.61 16.06
N GLY A 104 -18.14 13.82 16.76
CA GLY A 104 -17.99 14.90 17.73
C GLY A 104 -18.09 16.30 17.11
N LEU A 105 -17.40 16.52 15.99
CA LEU A 105 -17.47 17.79 15.23
C LEU A 105 -18.90 18.07 14.75
N LEU A 106 -19.56 17.03 14.30
CA LEU A 106 -20.92 17.04 13.81
C LEU A 106 -21.93 17.42 14.92
N VAL A 107 -21.80 16.86 16.13
CA VAL A 107 -22.58 17.26 17.32
C VAL A 107 -22.30 18.71 17.72
N PHE A 108 -21.05 19.15 17.66
CA PHE A 108 -20.66 20.53 17.95
C PHE A 108 -21.30 21.53 16.97
N VAL A 109 -21.31 21.22 15.68
CA VAL A 109 -21.97 22.03 14.64
C VAL A 109 -23.48 22.12 14.91
N ASN A 110 -24.14 21.02 15.28
CA ASN A 110 -25.56 21.00 15.61
C ASN A 110 -25.90 21.93 16.79
N MET A 111 -25.05 21.95 17.83
CA MET A 111 -25.23 22.83 18.99
C MET A 111 -24.98 24.31 18.67
N TYR A 112 -24.03 24.61 17.78
CA TYR A 112 -23.59 25.99 17.52
C TYR A 112 -24.44 26.72 16.49
N TYR A 113 -24.87 26.04 15.41
CA TYR A 113 -25.51 26.72 14.29
C TYR A 113 -27.03 26.68 14.32
N THR A 114 -27.67 25.59 14.77
CA THR A 114 -29.15 25.50 14.74
C THR A 114 -29.67 24.42 15.70
N PRO A 115 -29.97 24.74 16.97
CA PRO A 115 -30.47 23.76 17.94
C PRO A 115 -31.91 23.28 17.67
N ASP A 116 -32.69 24.00 16.85
CA ASP A 116 -34.11 23.73 16.59
C ASP A 116 -34.41 22.93 15.30
N GLU A 117 -33.43 22.71 14.42
CA GLU A 117 -33.65 22.04 13.12
C GLU A 117 -32.79 20.78 12.93
N ILE A 118 -33.43 19.65 12.58
CA ILE A 118 -32.80 18.31 12.52
C ILE A 118 -32.12 18.06 11.16
N TRP A 119 -31.41 19.05 10.62
CA TRP A 119 -30.71 18.92 9.33
C TRP A 119 -29.49 17.98 9.40
N PHE A 120 -28.97 17.78 10.60
CA PHE A 120 -27.86 16.90 10.94
C PHE A 120 -28.03 15.43 10.50
N VAL A 121 -29.26 14.99 10.26
CA VAL A 121 -29.56 13.61 9.92
C VAL A 121 -29.03 13.23 8.52
N PHE A 122 -28.99 14.17 7.57
CA PHE A 122 -28.63 13.85 6.19
C PHE A 122 -27.13 13.49 6.02
N PRO A 123 -26.18 14.24 6.60
CA PRO A 123 -24.76 13.86 6.53
C PRO A 123 -24.42 12.62 7.36
N THR A 124 -25.11 12.41 8.49
CA THR A 124 -24.84 11.25 9.36
C THR A 124 -25.23 9.93 8.72
N PHE A 125 -26.33 9.88 7.95
CA PHE A 125 -26.69 8.68 7.20
C PHE A 125 -25.65 8.32 6.12
N ALA A 126 -25.09 9.32 5.43
CA ALA A 126 -24.03 9.09 4.44
C ALA A 126 -22.76 8.51 5.09
N ILE A 127 -22.38 9.00 6.27
CA ILE A 127 -21.21 8.52 7.02
C ILE A 127 -21.47 7.12 7.63
N LEU A 128 -22.67 6.87 8.16
CA LEU A 128 -23.05 5.58 8.75
C LEU A 128 -23.16 4.44 7.73
N TRP A 129 -23.29 4.75 6.45
CA TRP A 129 -23.37 3.73 5.39
C TRP A 129 -22.08 2.90 5.28
N TRP A 130 -20.92 3.50 5.53
CA TRP A 130 -19.62 2.84 5.42
C TRP A 130 -19.38 1.74 6.47
N PRO A 131 -19.59 1.97 7.78
CA PRO A 131 -19.45 0.93 8.80
C PRO A 131 -20.48 -0.19 8.64
N VAL A 132 -21.70 0.11 8.16
CA VAL A 132 -22.74 -0.90 7.91
C VAL A 132 -22.36 -1.82 6.75
N SER A 133 -21.88 -1.24 5.65
CA SER A 133 -21.35 -2.02 4.52
C SER A 133 -20.19 -2.93 4.94
N MET A 134 -19.26 -2.40 5.74
CA MET A 134 -18.12 -3.17 6.26
C MET A 134 -18.57 -4.29 7.22
N ALA A 135 -19.55 -4.02 8.09
CA ALA A 135 -20.14 -5.02 8.98
C ALA A 135 -20.85 -6.14 8.19
N PHE A 136 -21.54 -5.82 7.10
CA PHE A 136 -22.17 -6.83 6.24
C PHE A 136 -21.16 -7.73 5.55
N VAL A 137 -20.07 -7.16 5.02
CA VAL A 137 -18.97 -7.94 4.43
C VAL A 137 -18.32 -8.85 5.48
N TRP A 138 -18.13 -8.36 6.70
CA TRP A 138 -17.58 -9.14 7.81
C TRP A 138 -18.50 -10.30 8.23
N MET A 139 -19.81 -10.07 8.33
CA MET A 139 -20.80 -11.12 8.63
C MET A 139 -20.85 -12.19 7.52
N LYS A 140 -20.79 -11.79 6.24
CA LYS A 140 -20.77 -12.72 5.10
C LYS A 140 -19.48 -13.56 5.05
N ALA A 141 -18.35 -13.00 5.51
CA ALA A 141 -17.11 -13.73 5.67
C ALA A 141 -17.16 -14.75 6.83
N ARG A 142 -17.85 -14.41 7.92
CA ARG A 142 -17.99 -15.30 9.09
C ARG A 142 -18.93 -16.48 8.82
N LYS A 143 -20.05 -16.27 8.11
CA LYS A 143 -20.98 -17.35 7.72
C LYS A 143 -20.32 -18.42 6.84
N ARG A 144 -19.42 -18.06 5.93
CA ARG A 144 -18.70 -19.03 5.07
C ARG A 144 -17.76 -19.96 5.84
N LYS A 145 -17.29 -19.56 7.03
CA LYS A 145 -16.43 -20.42 7.88
C LYS A 145 -17.22 -21.43 8.71
N VAL A 146 -18.51 -21.20 8.97
CA VAL A 146 -19.35 -22.08 9.80
C VAL A 146 -19.95 -23.23 9.00
N MET A 147 -20.22 -23.05 7.69
CA MET A 147 -20.72 -24.13 6.82
C MET A 147 -19.62 -25.10 6.32
N GLN A 148 -18.35 -24.85 6.60
CA GLN A 148 -17.23 -25.73 6.23
C GLN A 148 -16.66 -26.51 7.43
N ARG A 149 -17.42 -26.62 8.53
CA ARG A 149 -17.14 -27.51 9.66
C ARG A 149 -18.23 -28.56 9.77
#